data_AF-W4DZ75-F1
#
_entry.id   AF-W4DZ75-F1
#
_cell.length_a   1.000
_cell.length_b   1.000
_cell.length_c   1.000
_cell.angle_alpha   90.00
_cell.angle_beta   90.00
_cell.angle_gamma   90.00
#
_symmetry.space_group_name_H-M   'P 1'
#
loop_
_entity.id
_entity.type
_entity.pdbx_description
1 polymer ?
#
loop_
_entity_poly.entity_id
_entity_poly.type
_entity_poly.pdbx_seq_one_letter_code
_entity_poly.pdbx_strand_id
1 'polypeptide(L)'
;MHSAVCGFGALRIWAASAYWSNIREDDCYERIWEEIFNFWRYLNFNGNLNGLPGATTTEAANAPRTMENLGRGVVAVRNGNSVFVSWRFLALDSANIGFNVYRITTDSTASAPSTATDVGYTPIKLNSTVLTEGTNFTDKTADKTKNNTYYVKPVISDQEQEASAVYTLTANSANQPAFVIPLQGNSEVRAVWVGDFDGDHEYDFLLSRNTSTTQQLEAGLESLHIWFPHPPSIYR
;
A
#
# COMPACT_ATOMS: atom_id res chain seq x y z
N MET A 1 44.28 -14.65 -31.23
CA MET A 1 45.33 -13.95 -30.46
C MET A 1 44.69 -13.54 -29.15
N HIS A 2 45.21 -14.13 -28.08
CA HIS A 2 44.80 -13.93 -26.69
C HIS A 2 45.41 -12.65 -26.11
N SER A 3 44.85 -12.26 -24.96
CA SER A 3 45.40 -11.38 -23.92
C SER A 3 45.24 -9.88 -24.07
N ALA A 4 44.31 -9.37 -23.26
CA ALA A 4 44.43 -8.08 -22.60
C ALA A 4 45.61 -8.09 -21.62
N VAL A 5 46.35 -6.98 -21.52
CA VAL A 5 47.15 -6.64 -20.33
C VAL A 5 47.05 -5.12 -20.11
N CYS A 6 46.58 -4.76 -18.91
CA CYS A 6 46.49 -3.41 -18.39
C CYS A 6 47.89 -2.81 -18.13
N GLY A 7 48.04 -1.51 -18.41
CA GLY A 7 49.24 -0.73 -18.11
C GLY A 7 48.88 0.62 -17.51
N PHE A 8 49.36 0.84 -16.29
CA PHE A 8 49.18 1.96 -15.37
C PHE A 8 49.47 3.36 -15.96
N GLY A 9 48.67 4.35 -15.55
CA GLY A 9 48.99 5.76 -15.67
C GLY A 9 47.96 6.63 -14.96
N ALA A 10 48.29 7.12 -13.77
CA ALA A 10 47.47 8.07 -13.03
C ALA A 10 47.72 9.51 -13.51
N LEU A 11 46.66 10.27 -13.79
CA LEU A 11 46.64 11.72 -13.62
C LEU A 11 45.24 12.14 -13.17
N ARG A 12 45.19 13.04 -12.20
CA ARG A 12 44.03 13.41 -11.39
C ARG A 12 43.60 14.86 -11.68
N ILE A 13 42.27 15.09 -11.65
CA ILE A 13 41.48 16.34 -11.43
C ILE A 13 41.31 17.30 -12.64
N TRP A 14 40.14 17.88 -13.01
CA TRP A 14 38.68 17.70 -12.75
C TRP A 14 37.88 18.51 -13.82
N ALA A 15 36.60 18.13 -13.98
CA ALA A 15 35.42 18.89 -14.45
C ALA A 15 35.04 18.95 -15.95
N ALA A 16 33.77 18.54 -16.15
CA ALA A 16 32.80 18.84 -17.21
C ALA A 16 32.92 18.12 -18.58
N SER A 17 32.06 17.08 -18.73
CA SER A 17 31.05 16.93 -19.81
C SER A 17 31.41 17.50 -21.19
N ALA A 18 31.41 16.78 -22.31
CA ALA A 18 30.92 15.45 -22.70
C ALA A 18 31.51 15.14 -24.09
N TYR A 19 31.65 13.86 -24.46
CA TYR A 19 31.14 13.26 -25.72
C TYR A 19 31.63 11.80 -25.85
N TRP A 20 30.73 10.98 -26.37
CA TRP A 20 30.76 9.52 -26.46
C TRP A 20 31.88 8.93 -27.34
N SER A 21 32.44 7.77 -26.97
CA SER A 21 32.28 6.53 -27.77
C SER A 21 32.85 5.27 -27.08
N ASN A 22 32.10 4.17 -27.26
CA ASN A 22 32.48 2.75 -27.26
C ASN A 22 32.48 1.96 -25.94
N ILE A 23 31.31 1.44 -25.58
CA ILE A 23 31.17 0.11 -24.98
C ILE A 23 30.20 -0.68 -25.86
N ARG A 24 30.59 -1.90 -26.25
CA ARG A 24 29.76 -2.87 -26.95
C ARG A 24 29.39 -3.98 -25.97
N GLU A 25 28.20 -4.54 -26.19
CA GLU A 25 27.52 -5.64 -25.46
C GLU A 25 26.90 -5.21 -24.12
N ASP A 26 25.68 -4.65 -24.19
CA ASP A 26 24.43 -5.39 -23.91
C ASP A 26 23.21 -4.45 -24.12
N ASP A 27 22.97 -4.07 -25.37
CA ASP A 27 21.90 -3.14 -25.79
C ASP A 27 20.55 -3.85 -25.92
N CYS A 28 19.79 -3.97 -24.83
CA CYS A 28 18.33 -4.18 -24.88
C CYS A 28 17.71 -3.87 -23.51
N TYR A 29 17.57 -2.60 -23.11
CA TYR A 29 16.47 -2.14 -22.21
C TYR A 29 16.39 -0.61 -22.05
N GLU A 30 17.41 0.16 -22.43
CA GLU A 30 17.45 1.63 -22.20
C GLU A 30 17.00 2.50 -23.40
N ARG A 31 16.53 1.91 -24.51
CA ARG A 31 16.12 2.69 -25.70
C ARG A 31 14.64 3.07 -25.76
N ILE A 32 13.81 2.51 -24.88
CA ILE A 32 12.35 2.77 -24.84
C ILE A 32 12.02 3.91 -23.86
N TRP A 33 12.89 4.20 -22.89
CA TRP A 33 12.63 5.22 -21.87
C TRP A 33 12.98 6.66 -22.30
N GLU A 34 14.02 6.84 -23.13
CA GLU A 34 14.44 8.16 -23.60
C GLU A 34 13.50 8.78 -24.65
N GLU A 35 12.82 7.98 -25.50
CA GLU A 35 11.88 8.54 -26.49
C GLU A 35 10.55 8.98 -25.86
N ILE A 36 10.10 8.29 -24.80
CA ILE A 36 8.89 8.67 -24.05
C ILE A 36 9.14 9.95 -23.25
N PHE A 37 10.32 10.09 -22.65
CA PHE A 37 10.69 11.30 -21.89
C PHE A 37 10.80 12.53 -22.80
N ASN A 38 11.36 12.37 -24.00
CA ASN A 38 11.48 13.47 -24.97
C ASN A 38 10.14 13.83 -25.64
N PHE A 39 9.25 12.85 -25.86
CA PHE A 39 7.89 13.11 -26.35
C PHE A 39 7.07 13.94 -25.35
N TRP A 40 7.22 13.69 -24.04
CA TRP A 40 6.55 14.47 -22.98
C TRP A 40 7.12 15.89 -22.83
N ARG A 41 8.42 16.09 -23.12
CA ARG A 41 9.07 17.40 -23.08
C ARG A 41 8.65 18.30 -24.26
N TYR A 42 8.30 17.71 -25.40
CA TYR A 42 7.91 18.44 -26.62
C TYR A 42 6.47 19.00 -26.57
N LEU A 43 5.57 18.40 -25.77
CA LEU A 43 4.17 18.84 -25.67
C LEU A 43 3.93 19.99 -24.67
N ASN A 44 4.91 20.36 -23.84
CA ASN A 44 4.75 21.37 -22.77
C ASN A 44 5.53 22.68 -22.99
N PHE A 45 6.10 22.93 -24.18
CA PHE A 45 6.86 24.15 -24.44
C PHE A 45 6.55 24.75 -25.82
N ASN A 46 5.33 25.28 -25.98
CA ASN A 46 5.00 26.22 -27.07
C ASN A 46 4.64 27.60 -26.52
N GLY A 47 5.52 28.14 -25.67
CA GLY A 47 5.47 29.52 -25.20
C GLY A 47 6.73 30.28 -25.62
N ASN A 48 6.58 31.23 -26.53
CA ASN A 48 7.60 32.14 -27.04
C ASN A 48 8.27 32.93 -25.89
N LEU A 49 9.55 32.67 -25.62
CA LEU A 49 10.34 33.39 -24.60
C LEU A 49 11.22 34.44 -25.27
N ASN A 50 10.64 35.54 -25.73
CA ASN A 50 11.40 36.72 -26.09
C ASN A 50 10.77 37.97 -25.46
N GLY A 51 11.29 38.36 -24.30
CA GLY A 51 11.23 39.73 -23.79
C GLY A 51 10.33 40.01 -22.59
N LEU A 52 10.82 39.74 -21.37
CA LEU A 52 10.43 40.48 -20.15
C LEU A 52 11.62 40.52 -19.17
N PRO A 53 12.09 41.71 -18.71
CA PRO A 53 13.04 41.82 -17.62
C PRO A 53 12.29 41.70 -16.29
N GLY A 54 12.72 40.75 -15.45
CA GLY A 54 12.11 40.50 -14.14
C GLY A 54 11.55 39.09 -14.02
N ALA A 55 12.40 38.07 -14.13
CA ALA A 55 12.06 36.74 -13.67
C ALA A 55 12.05 36.75 -12.14
N THR A 56 10.92 37.15 -11.55
CA THR A 56 10.57 36.67 -10.21
C THR A 56 10.46 35.16 -10.35
N THR A 57 11.40 34.43 -9.74
CA THR A 57 11.24 32.99 -9.50
C THR A 57 10.01 32.83 -8.61
N THR A 58 8.84 32.65 -9.22
CA THR A 58 7.68 32.12 -8.53
C THR A 58 8.13 30.74 -8.05
N GLU A 59 8.41 30.64 -6.75
CA GLU A 59 8.58 29.37 -6.06
C GLU A 59 7.44 28.48 -6.55
N ALA A 60 7.79 27.40 -7.25
CA ALA A 60 6.80 26.46 -7.75
C ALA A 60 6.04 25.95 -6.53
N ALA A 61 4.83 26.46 -6.32
CA ALA A 61 3.94 26.00 -5.28
C ALA A 61 3.90 24.48 -5.41
N ASN A 62 4.25 23.79 -4.32
CA ASN A 62 4.37 22.34 -4.28
C ASN A 62 2.98 21.78 -4.61
N ALA A 63 2.78 21.35 -5.87
CA ALA A 63 1.50 20.80 -6.29
C ALA A 63 1.16 19.59 -5.40
N PRO A 64 -0.10 19.42 -4.98
CA PRO A 64 -0.49 18.28 -4.17
C PRO A 64 -0.12 17.00 -4.90
N ARG A 65 0.54 16.07 -4.19
CA ARG A 65 0.86 14.76 -4.73
C ARG A 65 -0.41 13.91 -4.77
N THR A 66 -0.60 13.17 -5.85
CA THR A 66 -1.59 12.11 -5.89
C THR A 66 -1.17 11.02 -4.91
N MET A 67 -2.06 10.67 -4.01
CA MET A 67 -1.90 9.62 -3.01
C MET A 67 -3.11 8.69 -3.10
N GLU A 68 -2.94 7.45 -2.64
CA GLU A 68 -4.05 6.48 -2.56
C GLU A 68 -5.16 6.98 -1.63
N ASN A 69 -6.41 6.72 -2.01
CA ASN A 69 -7.57 7.00 -1.17
C ASN A 69 -7.81 5.80 -0.25
N LEU A 70 -7.26 5.84 0.96
CA LEU A 70 -7.32 4.71 1.89
C LEU A 70 -8.37 4.90 2.98
N GLY A 71 -8.99 3.79 3.36
CA GLY A 71 -9.82 3.65 4.52
C GLY A 71 -9.00 3.60 5.80
N ARG A 72 -9.70 3.40 6.92
CA ARG A 72 -9.05 3.41 8.25
C ARG A 72 -8.19 2.19 8.51
N GLY A 73 -8.34 1.09 7.77
CA GLY A 73 -7.50 -0.10 7.96
C GLY A 73 -7.51 -0.58 9.40
N VAL A 74 -8.71 -0.73 9.97
CA VAL A 74 -8.84 -1.22 11.34
C VAL A 74 -8.33 -2.65 11.38
N VAL A 75 -7.44 -2.94 12.32
CA VAL A 75 -6.92 -4.30 12.56
C VAL A 75 -6.98 -4.59 14.04
N ALA A 76 -7.38 -5.82 14.38
CA ALA A 76 -7.39 -6.32 15.74
C ALA A 76 -6.59 -7.62 15.86
N VAL A 77 -5.69 -7.70 16.85
CA VAL A 77 -4.87 -8.89 17.12
C VAL A 77 -4.95 -9.26 18.60
N ARG A 78 -4.81 -10.55 18.91
CA ARG A 78 -4.72 -10.99 20.29
C ARG A 78 -3.38 -10.60 20.90
N ASN A 79 -3.42 -10.06 22.10
CA ASN A 79 -2.26 -9.75 22.92
C ASN A 79 -2.48 -10.31 24.33
N GLY A 80 -2.20 -11.61 24.48
CA GLY A 80 -2.46 -12.37 25.70
C GLY A 80 -3.94 -12.40 26.05
N ASN A 81 -4.29 -11.74 27.16
CA ASN A 81 -5.67 -11.66 27.66
C ASN A 81 -6.47 -10.51 27.07
N SER A 82 -5.84 -9.63 26.29
CA SER A 82 -6.47 -8.46 25.67
C SER A 82 -6.43 -8.56 24.15
N VAL A 83 -7.14 -7.64 23.49
CA VAL A 83 -7.08 -7.43 22.04
C VAL A 83 -6.48 -6.05 21.80
N PHE A 84 -5.43 -6.00 20.98
CA PHE A 84 -4.85 -4.74 20.51
C PHE A 84 -5.52 -4.37 19.19
N VAL A 85 -6.04 -3.15 19.11
CA VAL A 85 -6.71 -2.59 17.93
C VAL A 85 -5.93 -1.38 17.46
N SER A 86 -5.68 -1.27 16.16
CA SER A 86 -5.02 -0.12 15.55
C SER A 86 -5.65 0.27 14.22
N TRP A 87 -5.48 1.52 13.81
CA TRP A 87 -5.99 2.07 12.56
C TRP A 87 -5.08 3.18 12.03
N ARG A 88 -5.33 3.61 10.78
CA ARG A 88 -4.58 4.67 10.09
C ARG A 88 -5.03 6.06 10.56
N PHE A 89 -4.05 6.90 10.85
CA PHE A 89 -4.17 8.36 10.76
C PHE A 89 -3.91 8.74 9.30
N LEU A 90 -4.86 9.39 8.65
CA LEU A 90 -4.80 9.68 7.21
C LEU A 90 -4.20 11.06 6.97
N ALA A 91 -3.57 11.25 5.81
CA ALA A 91 -2.96 12.54 5.44
C ALA A 91 -3.98 13.69 5.35
N LEU A 92 -5.25 13.38 5.08
CA LEU A 92 -6.35 14.34 5.01
C LEU A 92 -7.08 14.54 6.35
N ASP A 93 -6.62 13.88 7.42
CA ASP A 93 -7.20 14.10 8.74
C ASP A 93 -6.85 15.50 9.27
N SER A 94 -7.81 16.09 9.97
CA SER A 94 -7.56 17.30 10.77
C SER A 94 -6.57 16.99 11.89
N ALA A 95 -5.71 17.95 12.22
CA ALA A 95 -4.79 17.82 13.37
C ALA A 95 -5.51 17.61 14.71
N ASN A 96 -6.77 18.05 14.82
CA ASN A 96 -7.60 17.91 16.03
C ASN A 96 -8.61 16.76 15.92
N ILE A 97 -8.41 15.80 15.00
CA ILE A 97 -9.29 14.65 14.89
C ILE A 97 -9.16 13.77 16.14
N GLY A 98 -10.29 13.23 16.58
CA GLY A 98 -10.33 12.20 17.59
C GLY A 98 -10.96 10.91 17.06
N PHE A 99 -10.94 9.84 17.86
CA PHE A 99 -11.55 8.57 17.48
C PHE A 99 -12.35 7.94 18.62
N ASN A 100 -13.46 7.31 18.26
CA ASN A 100 -14.19 6.39 19.10
C ASN A 100 -14.07 4.98 18.54
N VAL A 101 -13.87 4.00 19.42
CA VAL A 101 -13.68 2.59 19.06
C VAL A 101 -14.91 1.81 19.47
N TYR A 102 -15.40 0.98 18.56
CA TYR A 102 -16.58 0.16 18.76
C TYR A 102 -16.25 -1.31 18.60
N ARG A 103 -16.99 -2.15 19.32
CA ARG A 103 -16.96 -3.60 19.18
C ARG A 103 -18.36 -4.18 19.06
N ILE A 104 -18.53 -5.09 18.12
CA ILE A 104 -19.67 -6.00 18.04
C ILE A 104 -19.17 -7.39 18.41
N THR A 105 -19.85 -8.06 19.33
CA THR A 105 -19.51 -9.44 19.71
C THR A 105 -20.62 -10.38 19.27
N THR A 106 -20.27 -11.42 18.52
CA THR A 106 -21.19 -12.44 18.03
C THR A 106 -20.68 -13.83 18.39
N ASP A 107 -21.58 -14.82 18.47
CA ASP A 107 -21.17 -16.20 18.71
C ASP A 107 -20.28 -16.71 17.56
N SER A 108 -19.40 -17.68 17.85
CA SER A 108 -18.37 -18.15 16.91
C SER A 108 -18.93 -18.71 15.60
N THR A 109 -20.18 -19.18 15.60
CA THR A 109 -20.87 -19.75 14.44
C THR A 109 -21.80 -18.76 13.75
N ALA A 110 -21.99 -17.56 14.30
CA ALA A 110 -22.85 -16.54 13.71
C ALA A 110 -22.09 -15.77 12.63
N SER A 111 -22.80 -15.34 11.59
CA SER A 111 -22.26 -14.42 10.60
C SER A 111 -21.78 -13.14 11.28
N ALA A 112 -20.55 -12.74 10.98
CA ALA A 112 -20.02 -11.44 11.40
C ALA A 112 -20.65 -10.33 10.52
N PRO A 113 -20.84 -9.11 11.06
CA PRO A 113 -21.25 -7.97 10.25
C PRO A 113 -20.18 -7.70 9.19
N SER A 114 -20.64 -7.41 7.97
CA SER A 114 -19.82 -6.96 6.85
C SER A 114 -19.60 -5.45 6.86
N THR A 115 -20.50 -4.69 7.49
CA THR A 115 -20.38 -3.24 7.67
C THR A 115 -20.74 -2.81 9.09
N ALA A 116 -20.28 -1.62 9.50
CA ALA A 116 -20.61 -1.06 10.80
C ALA A 116 -22.12 -0.71 10.95
N THR A 117 -22.86 -0.70 9.84
CA THR A 117 -24.29 -0.34 9.77
C THR A 117 -25.21 -1.54 9.58
N ASP A 118 -24.67 -2.76 9.52
CA ASP A 118 -25.48 -3.97 9.35
C ASP A 118 -26.51 -4.11 10.47
N VAL A 119 -27.75 -4.42 10.09
CA VAL A 119 -28.87 -4.56 11.03
C VAL A 119 -28.79 -5.87 11.82
N GLY A 120 -29.29 -5.88 13.05
CA GLY A 120 -29.30 -7.06 13.93
C GLY A 120 -28.05 -7.20 14.81
N TYR A 121 -27.10 -6.28 14.71
CA TYR A 121 -25.93 -6.20 15.56
C TYR A 121 -26.02 -5.01 16.52
N THR A 122 -25.55 -5.18 17.76
CA THR A 122 -25.53 -4.09 18.75
C THR A 122 -24.07 -3.80 19.13
N PRO A 123 -23.49 -2.70 18.65
CA PRO A 123 -22.13 -2.33 18.99
C PRO A 123 -22.05 -1.72 20.40
N ILE A 124 -20.93 -1.95 21.07
CA ILE A 124 -20.55 -1.23 22.29
C ILE A 124 -19.42 -0.26 22.00
N LYS A 125 -19.49 0.96 22.54
CA LYS A 125 -18.38 1.91 22.54
C LYS A 125 -17.40 1.54 23.64
N LEU A 126 -16.11 1.46 23.33
CA LEU A 126 -15.09 0.95 24.25
C LEU A 126 -14.40 2.05 25.06
N ASN A 127 -14.23 3.24 24.50
CA ASN A 127 -13.58 4.37 25.14
C ASN A 127 -14.60 5.35 25.74
N SER A 128 -14.36 5.83 26.97
CA SER A 128 -15.21 6.81 27.65
C SER A 128 -14.95 8.25 27.22
N THR A 129 -13.70 8.56 26.87
CA THR A 129 -13.26 9.85 26.30
C THR A 129 -12.78 9.63 24.87
N VAL A 130 -13.02 10.61 24.00
CA VAL A 130 -12.51 10.58 22.61
C VAL A 130 -10.98 10.43 22.64
N LEU A 131 -10.45 9.56 21.78
CA LEU A 131 -9.01 9.30 21.69
C LEU A 131 -8.37 10.32 20.74
N THR A 132 -7.46 11.15 21.25
CA THR A 132 -6.74 12.19 20.47
C THR A 132 -5.23 11.95 20.38
N GLU A 133 -4.67 11.15 21.29
CA GLU A 133 -3.22 10.98 21.43
C GLU A 133 -2.64 9.82 20.61
N GLY A 134 -3.49 9.04 19.94
CA GLY A 134 -3.03 7.90 19.16
C GLY A 134 -4.13 7.17 18.41
N THR A 135 -3.72 6.33 17.46
CA THR A 135 -4.60 5.52 16.62
C THR A 135 -4.55 4.05 16.98
N ASN A 136 -4.59 3.78 18.28
CA ASN A 136 -4.69 2.43 18.82
C ASN A 136 -5.51 2.38 20.11
N PHE A 137 -5.96 1.18 20.46
CA PHE A 137 -6.71 0.90 21.67
C PHE A 137 -6.46 -0.53 22.15
N THR A 138 -6.43 -0.75 23.46
CA THR A 138 -6.34 -2.10 24.04
C THR A 138 -7.66 -2.47 24.69
N ASP A 139 -8.40 -3.38 24.05
CA ASP A 139 -9.63 -3.93 24.61
C ASP A 139 -9.32 -5.08 25.58
N LYS A 140 -9.50 -4.79 26.88
CA LYS A 140 -9.30 -5.76 27.97
C LYS A 140 -10.54 -6.63 28.23
N THR A 141 -11.67 -6.31 27.60
CA THR A 141 -12.99 -6.86 27.92
C THR A 141 -13.48 -7.87 26.88
N ALA A 142 -12.79 -8.02 25.76
CA ALA A 142 -13.17 -8.93 24.69
C ALA A 142 -13.15 -10.40 25.14
N ASP A 143 -14.28 -11.09 24.91
CA ASP A 143 -14.37 -12.54 24.99
C ASP A 143 -13.76 -13.16 23.73
N LYS A 144 -12.57 -13.73 23.88
CA LYS A 144 -11.77 -14.28 22.78
C LYS A 144 -12.30 -15.63 22.27
N THR A 145 -13.30 -16.20 22.94
CA THR A 145 -14.01 -17.40 22.46
C THR A 145 -15.13 -17.06 21.48
N LYS A 146 -15.40 -15.76 21.28
CA LYS A 146 -16.41 -15.21 20.38
C LYS A 146 -15.76 -14.42 19.25
N ASN A 147 -16.53 -14.18 18.19
CA ASN A 147 -16.13 -13.26 17.14
C ASN A 147 -16.23 -11.84 17.69
N ASN A 148 -15.19 -11.04 17.51
CA ASN A 148 -15.16 -9.64 17.93
C ASN A 148 -14.86 -8.78 16.72
N THR A 149 -15.85 -8.02 16.28
CA THR A 149 -15.77 -7.14 15.12
C THR A 149 -15.56 -5.71 15.58
N TYR A 150 -14.51 -5.07 15.09
CA TYR A 150 -14.11 -3.72 15.49
C TYR A 150 -14.25 -2.75 14.33
N TYR A 151 -14.62 -1.51 14.66
CA TYR A 151 -14.55 -0.38 13.74
C TYR A 151 -14.31 0.89 14.55
N VAL A 152 -13.93 1.96 13.87
CA VAL A 152 -13.72 3.27 14.48
C VAL A 152 -14.62 4.32 13.84
N LYS A 153 -14.99 5.31 14.62
CA LYS A 153 -15.61 6.53 14.12
C LYS A 153 -14.67 7.70 14.40
N PRO A 154 -14.24 8.43 13.36
CA PRO A 154 -13.56 9.71 13.57
C PRO A 154 -14.49 10.70 14.27
N VAL A 155 -13.91 11.63 15.01
CA VAL A 155 -14.61 12.69 15.72
C VAL A 155 -13.98 14.01 15.32
N ILE A 156 -14.79 14.92 14.79
CA ILE A 156 -14.36 16.26 14.39
C ILE A 156 -15.33 17.25 15.02
N SER A 157 -14.80 18.23 15.76
CA SER A 157 -15.61 19.23 16.48
C SER A 157 -16.72 18.59 17.34
N ASP A 158 -16.34 17.56 18.11
CA ASP A 158 -17.22 16.77 18.98
C ASP A 158 -18.37 16.03 18.28
N GLN A 159 -18.34 15.92 16.96
CA GLN A 159 -19.31 15.16 16.17
C GLN A 159 -18.67 13.90 15.60
N GLU A 160 -19.33 12.75 15.79
CA GLU A 160 -18.93 11.51 15.14
C GLU A 160 -19.16 11.60 13.63
N GLN A 161 -18.16 11.14 12.88
CA GLN A 161 -18.20 11.02 11.43
C GLN A 161 -18.62 9.60 11.03
N GLU A 162 -18.65 9.36 9.72
CA GLU A 162 -18.91 8.04 9.17
C GLU A 162 -17.97 6.97 9.75
N ALA A 163 -18.52 5.79 9.97
CA ALA A 163 -17.77 4.66 10.50
C ALA A 163 -16.78 4.14 9.46
N SER A 164 -15.66 3.62 9.94
CA SER A 164 -14.74 2.86 9.10
C SER A 164 -15.37 1.55 8.60
N ALA A 165 -14.70 0.92 7.63
CA ALA A 165 -14.83 -0.51 7.42
C ALA A 165 -14.55 -1.29 8.72
N VAL A 166 -15.12 -2.48 8.80
CA VAL A 166 -15.03 -3.35 9.98
C VAL A 166 -13.89 -4.35 9.85
N TYR A 167 -13.36 -4.80 10.98
CA TYR A 167 -12.42 -5.92 11.04
C TYR A 167 -12.87 -6.94 12.08
N THR A 168 -12.99 -8.21 11.67
CA THR A 168 -13.41 -9.29 12.56
C THR A 168 -12.22 -10.10 13.04
N LEU A 169 -11.94 -10.01 14.34
CA LEU A 169 -11.11 -10.98 15.03
C LEU A 169 -11.97 -12.22 15.35
N THR A 170 -11.75 -13.30 14.60
CA THR A 170 -12.52 -14.54 14.76
C THR A 170 -12.26 -15.21 16.10
N ALA A 171 -13.28 -15.91 16.59
CA ALA A 171 -13.21 -16.70 17.81
C ALA A 171 -11.98 -17.61 17.83
N ASN A 172 -11.32 -17.66 18.98
CA ASN A 172 -10.14 -18.50 19.22
C ASN A 172 -8.95 -18.25 18.28
N SER A 173 -8.88 -17.06 17.65
CA SER A 173 -7.70 -16.62 16.89
C SER A 173 -6.40 -16.88 17.64
N ALA A 174 -5.30 -17.13 16.92
CA ALA A 174 -4.00 -17.37 17.54
C ALA A 174 -3.53 -16.18 18.39
N ASN A 175 -2.86 -16.45 19.51
CA ASN A 175 -2.25 -15.41 20.33
C ASN A 175 -0.90 -14.99 19.75
N GLN A 176 -0.94 -14.13 18.74
CA GLN A 176 0.26 -13.63 18.07
C GLN A 176 0.08 -12.18 17.62
N PRO A 177 1.15 -11.36 17.65
CA PRO A 177 1.11 -9.97 17.21
C PRO A 177 1.21 -9.86 15.68
N ALA A 178 0.51 -10.73 14.95
CA ALA A 178 0.60 -10.81 13.50
C ALA A 178 -0.76 -11.17 12.89
N PHE A 179 -1.03 -10.54 11.75
CA PHE A 179 -2.06 -10.98 10.82
C PHE A 179 -1.44 -12.00 9.86
N VAL A 180 -2.14 -13.13 9.65
CA VAL A 180 -1.66 -14.21 8.79
C VAL A 180 -2.59 -14.32 7.60
N ILE A 181 -2.04 -14.08 6.42
CA ILE A 181 -2.74 -14.28 5.15
C ILE A 181 -2.43 -15.70 4.67
N PRO A 182 -3.42 -16.60 4.59
CA PRO A 182 -3.20 -17.92 4.02
C PRO A 182 -2.90 -17.77 2.52
N LEU A 183 -1.76 -18.28 2.08
CA LEU A 183 -1.39 -18.32 0.68
C LEU A 183 -1.86 -19.62 0.04
N GLN A 184 -2.34 -19.55 -1.19
CA GLN A 184 -2.57 -20.75 -2.00
C GLN A 184 -1.24 -21.17 -2.65
N GLY A 185 -0.97 -22.48 -2.71
CA GLY A 185 0.26 -23.03 -3.29
C GLY A 185 1.48 -23.02 -2.37
N ASN A 186 2.50 -23.81 -2.74
CA ASN A 186 3.67 -24.11 -1.89
C ASN A 186 4.99 -23.53 -2.45
N SER A 187 4.94 -22.70 -3.49
CA SER A 187 6.13 -22.12 -4.10
C SER A 187 6.63 -20.90 -3.33
N GLU A 188 7.94 -20.71 -3.37
CA GLU A 188 8.60 -19.59 -2.69
C GLU A 188 8.14 -18.24 -3.26
N VAL A 189 7.74 -17.35 -2.35
CA VAL A 189 7.42 -15.96 -2.67
C VAL A 189 8.73 -15.19 -2.87
N ARG A 190 8.89 -14.59 -4.03
CA ARG A 190 10.07 -13.80 -4.41
C ARG A 190 9.94 -12.36 -3.94
N ALA A 191 8.80 -11.74 -4.22
CA ALA A 191 8.53 -10.35 -3.89
C ALA A 191 7.02 -10.12 -3.71
N VAL A 192 6.71 -9.10 -2.91
CA VAL A 192 5.35 -8.64 -2.64
C VAL A 192 5.27 -7.16 -2.95
N TRP A 193 4.21 -6.75 -3.64
CA TRP A 193 3.82 -5.36 -3.80
C TRP A 193 2.48 -5.14 -3.12
N VAL A 194 2.25 -3.90 -2.71
CA VAL A 194 1.02 -3.45 -2.07
C VAL A 194 0.39 -2.34 -2.89
N GLY A 195 -0.93 -2.29 -2.88
CA GLY A 195 -1.71 -1.23 -3.51
C GLY A 195 -3.19 -1.54 -3.36
N ASP A 196 -4.03 -0.54 -3.53
CA ASP A 196 -5.48 -0.75 -3.70
C ASP A 196 -5.75 -1.06 -5.18
N PHE A 197 -6.02 -2.32 -5.51
CA PHE A 197 -6.21 -2.80 -6.88
C PHE A 197 -7.67 -2.95 -7.29
N ASP A 198 -8.60 -2.97 -6.34
CA ASP A 198 -10.04 -3.11 -6.61
C ASP A 198 -10.87 -1.85 -6.26
N GLY A 199 -10.26 -0.86 -5.62
CA GLY A 199 -10.86 0.43 -5.26
C GLY A 199 -11.68 0.39 -3.97
N ASP A 200 -11.51 -0.61 -3.11
CA ASP A 200 -12.23 -0.72 -1.84
C ASP A 200 -11.63 0.13 -0.71
N HIS A 201 -10.54 0.84 -0.99
CA HIS A 201 -9.77 1.68 -0.08
C HIS A 201 -8.98 0.90 0.99
N GLU A 202 -8.82 -0.42 0.85
CA GLU A 202 -7.88 -1.21 1.63
C GLU A 202 -6.71 -1.68 0.77
N TYR A 203 -5.68 -2.23 1.41
CA TYR A 203 -4.50 -2.69 0.68
C TYR A 203 -4.65 -4.14 0.24
N ASP A 204 -4.36 -4.36 -1.04
CA ASP A 204 -4.15 -5.66 -1.65
C ASP A 204 -2.69 -6.03 -1.71
N PHE A 205 -2.46 -7.32 -1.94
CA PHE A 205 -1.13 -7.87 -2.13
C PHE A 205 -1.00 -8.51 -3.51
N LEU A 206 0.02 -8.07 -4.25
CA LEU A 206 0.49 -8.73 -5.47
C LEU A 206 1.75 -9.52 -5.12
N LEU A 207 1.73 -10.81 -5.36
CA LEU A 207 2.84 -11.71 -5.09
C LEU A 207 3.49 -12.15 -6.41
N SER A 208 4.81 -12.14 -6.45
CA SER A 208 5.58 -12.87 -7.46
C SER A 208 6.25 -14.08 -6.85
N ARG A 209 6.31 -15.18 -7.60
CA ARG A 209 6.84 -16.47 -7.14
C ARG A 209 7.94 -16.99 -8.04
N ASN A 210 8.86 -17.75 -7.45
CA ASN A 210 9.93 -18.44 -8.16
C ASN A 210 9.43 -19.82 -8.63
N THR A 211 8.59 -19.86 -9.67
CA THR A 211 8.02 -21.12 -10.18
C THR A 211 8.70 -21.61 -11.47
N SER A 212 9.50 -20.76 -12.15
CA SER A 212 10.09 -21.03 -13.47
C SER A 212 11.04 -19.89 -13.90
N THR A 213 11.74 -20.03 -15.04
CA THR A 213 12.39 -18.93 -15.79
C THR A 213 11.43 -17.85 -16.28
N THR A 214 10.11 -18.06 -16.14
CA THR A 214 9.04 -17.09 -16.42
C THR A 214 8.40 -16.62 -15.12
N GLN A 215 8.25 -15.30 -14.96
CA GLN A 215 7.59 -14.68 -13.81
C GLN A 215 6.10 -15.03 -13.79
N GLN A 216 5.60 -15.53 -12.66
CA GLN A 216 4.18 -15.66 -12.37
C GLN A 216 3.77 -14.59 -11.36
N LEU A 217 2.63 -13.95 -11.61
CA LEU A 217 2.02 -12.92 -10.77
C LEU A 217 0.68 -13.44 -10.25
N GLU A 218 0.48 -13.40 -8.95
CA GLU A 218 -0.79 -13.71 -8.28
C GLU A 218 -1.24 -12.46 -7.49
N ALA A 219 -2.45 -11.98 -7.71
CA ALA A 219 -3.07 -10.93 -6.91
C ALA A 219 -4.07 -11.58 -5.95
N GLY A 220 -4.03 -11.23 -4.66
CA GLY A 220 -4.90 -11.86 -3.66
C GLY A 220 -5.77 -10.86 -2.91
N LEU A 221 -7.09 -11.11 -2.95
CA LEU A 221 -8.12 -10.68 -2.00
C LEU A 221 -8.91 -11.93 -1.64
N GLU A 222 -8.87 -12.39 -0.39
CA GLU A 222 -9.53 -13.62 0.12
C GLU A 222 -9.76 -14.79 -0.88
N SER A 223 -8.84 -15.03 -1.83
CA SER A 223 -8.91 -15.94 -3.00
C SER A 223 -9.36 -15.30 -4.33
N LEU A 224 -8.40 -14.84 -5.13
CA LEU A 224 -8.53 -14.85 -6.60
C LEU A 224 -7.20 -15.26 -7.22
N HIS A 225 -7.23 -16.17 -8.20
CA HIS A 225 -6.07 -16.56 -9.01
C HIS A 225 -6.18 -15.84 -10.35
N ILE A 226 -5.17 -15.07 -10.75
CA ILE A 226 -5.08 -14.52 -12.11
C ILE A 226 -4.10 -15.39 -12.92
N TRP A 227 -4.62 -16.04 -13.96
CA TRP A 227 -3.85 -16.83 -14.93
C TRP A 227 -3.54 -15.96 -16.15
N PHE A 228 -2.27 -15.82 -16.55
CA PHE A 228 -1.92 -15.24 -17.85
C PHE A 228 -1.90 -16.34 -18.92
N PRO A 229 -2.64 -16.19 -20.04
CA PRO A 229 -2.68 -17.20 -21.09
C PRO A 229 -1.33 -17.33 -21.84
N HIS A 230 -1.04 -18.57 -22.21
CA HIS A 230 0.11 -19.05 -23.00
C HIS A 230 0.22 -18.35 -24.38
N PRO A 231 1.42 -18.07 -24.92
CA PRO A 231 1.57 -17.75 -26.34
C PRO A 231 1.54 -19.03 -27.21
N PRO A 232 1.17 -18.92 -28.50
CA PRO A 232 0.59 -20.01 -29.27
C PRO A 232 1.61 -21.07 -29.71
N SER A 233 1.18 -22.33 -29.70
CA SER A 233 1.80 -23.43 -30.43
C SER A 233 1.76 -23.15 -31.93
N ILE A 234 2.93 -23.06 -32.54
CA ILE A 234 3.11 -23.02 -33.99
C ILE A 234 2.74 -24.40 -34.53
N TYR A 235 1.63 -24.49 -35.27
CA TYR A 235 1.39 -25.61 -36.18
C TYR A 235 2.31 -25.45 -37.40
N ARG A 236 3.13 -26.47 -37.68
CA ARG A 236 3.57 -26.84 -39.03
C ARG A 236 2.90 -28.17 -39.38
#